data_AF-A0A946SIS8-F1
#
_entry.id   AF-A0A946SIS8-F1
#
_cell.length_a   1.000
_cell.length_b   1.000
_cell.length_c   1.000
_cell.angle_alpha   90.00
_cell.angle_beta   90.00
_cell.angle_gamma   90.00
#
_symmetry.space_group_name_H-M   'P 1'
#
loop_
_entity.id
_entity.type
_entity.pdbx_description
1 polymer ?
#
loop_
_entity_poly.entity_id
_entity_poly.type
_entity_poly.pdbx_seq_one_letter_code
_entity_poly.pdbx_strand_id
1 'polypeptide(L)' 'MGLTLCKRMVERHGGRVWLDSQPTQGSSFYFSLPT' A
#
# COMPACT_ATOMS: atom_id res chain seq x y z
N MET A 1 5.99 10.12 -5.12
CA MET A 1 6.82 9.30 -6.03
C MET A 1 7.08 7.90 -5.49
N GLY A 2 7.58 7.74 -4.24
CA GLY A 2 7.89 6.41 -3.68
C GLY A 2 6.70 5.44 -3.57
N LEU A 3 5.55 5.91 -3.07
CA LEU A 3 4.39 5.04 -2.86
C LEU A 3 3.80 4.46 -4.16
N THR A 4 3.89 5.22 -5.26
CA THR A 4 3.46 4.76 -6.59
C THR A 4 4.33 3.61 -7.09
N LEU A 5 5.63 3.63 -6.80
CA LEU A 5 6.54 2.54 -7.13
C LEU A 5 6.24 1.30 -6.28
N CYS A 6 6.08 1.48 -4.96
CA CYS A 6 5.71 0.37 -4.07
C CYS A 6 4.39 -0.27 -4.50
N LYS A 7 3.38 0.54 -4.84
CA LYS A 7 2.08 0.04 -5.34
C LYS A 7 2.24 -0.81 -6.59
N ARG A 8 2.97 -0.31 -7.60
CA ARG A 8 3.23 -1.06 -8.84
C ARG A 8 4.00 -2.37 -8.59
N MET A 9 4.96 -2.36 -7.67
CA MET A 9 5.71 -3.56 -7.30
C MET A 9 4.77 -4.60 -6.69
N VAL A 10 3.98 -4.22 -5.68
CA VAL A 10 3.06 -5.11 -4.98
C VAL A 10 2.00 -5.66 -5.94
N GLU A 11 1.39 -4.81 -6.78
CA GLU A 11 0.39 -5.24 -7.78
C GLU A 11 0.98 -6.21 -8.81
N ARG A 12 2.22 -5.97 -9.28
CA ARG A 12 2.91 -6.89 -10.21
C ARG A 12 3.18 -8.27 -9.63
N HIS A 13 3.39 -8.34 -8.31
CA HIS A 13 3.58 -9.60 -7.61
C HIS A 13 2.24 -10.26 -7.24
N GLY A 14 1.08 -9.73 -7.65
CA GLY A 14 -0.23 -10.26 -7.28
C GLY A 14 -0.65 -9.92 -5.84
N GLY A 15 0.06 -8.97 -5.21
CA GLY A 15 -0.21 -8.50 -3.87
C GLY A 15 -1.30 -7.44 -3.81
N ARG A 16 -1.54 -6.93 -2.60
CA ARG A 16 -2.57 -5.92 -2.33
C ARG A 16 -1.99 -4.75 -1.57
N VAL A 17 -2.44 -3.54 -1.88
CA VAL A 17 -2.11 -2.31 -1.15
C VAL A 17 -3.40 -1.62 -0.70
N TRP A 18 -3.46 -1.19 0.56
CA TRP A 18 -4.59 -0.42 1.08
C TRP A 18 -4.12 0.65 2.06
N LEU A 19 -5.00 1.61 2.29
CA LEU A 19 -4.78 2.76 3.16
C LEU A 19 -5.88 2.77 4.21
N ASP A 20 -5.47 2.93 5.46
CA ASP A 20 -6.36 3.31 6.54
C ASP A 20 -5.99 4.73 6.98
N SER A 21 -6.93 5.66 6.88
CA SER A 21 -6.70 7.06 7.26
C SER A 21 -7.83 7.54 8.14
N GLN A 22 -7.48 8.07 9.30
CA GLN A 22 -8.42 8.69 10.21
C GLN A 22 -8.22 10.21 10.20
N PRO A 23 -9.29 11.01 10.00
CA PRO A 23 -9.21 12.45 10.10
C PRO A 23 -8.55 12.85 11.42
N THR A 24 -7.60 13.80 11.38
CA THR A 24 -6.82 14.31 12.53
C THR A 24 -5.83 13.34 13.19
N GLN A 25 -5.80 12.05 12.80
CA GLN A 25 -4.91 11.04 13.39
C GLN A 25 -3.78 10.59 12.46
N GLY A 26 -3.94 10.79 11.15
CA GLY A 26 -2.93 10.48 10.14
C GLY A 26 -3.35 9.37 9.18
N SER A 27 -2.37 8.65 8.64
CA SER A 27 -2.58 7.65 7.59
C SER A 27 -1.59 6.49 7.73
N SER A 28 -2.12 5.26 7.71
CA SER A 28 -1.39 4.01 7.75
C SER A 28 -1.53 3.30 6.41
N PHE A 29 -0.40 2.97 5.79
CA PHE A 29 -0.35 2.26 4.51
C PHE A 29 0.05 0.81 4.74
N TYR A 30 -0.70 -0.12 4.17
CA TYR A 30 -0.48 -1.54 4.31
C TYR A 30 -0.28 -2.19 2.94
N PHE A 31 0.55 -3.24 2.90
CA PHE A 31 0.75 -4.04 1.72
C PHE A 31 0.93 -5.53 2.08
N SER A 32 0.50 -6.40 1.17
CA SER A 32 0.75 -7.84 1.24
C SER A 32 1.28 -8.36 -0.09
N LEU A 33 2.16 -9.36 -0.04
CA LEU A 33 2.62 -10.10 -1.22
C LEU A 33 2.07 -11.53 -1.12
N PRO A 34 1.64 -12.16 -2.22
CA PRO A 34 1.28 -13.56 -2.22
C PRO A 34 2.55 -14.42 -2.08
N THR A 35 2.40 -15.54 -1.37
CA THR A 35 3.48 -16.49 -1.06
C THR A 35 3.81 -17.39 -2.24
#